data_AF-A0A0D1L7B8-F1
#
_entry.id   AF-A0A0D1L7B8-F1
#
_cell.length_a   1.000
_cell.length_b   1.000
_cell.length_c   1.000
_cell.angle_alpha   90.00
_cell.angle_beta   90.00
_cell.angle_gamma   90.00
#
_symmetry.space_group_name_H-M   'P 1'
#
loop_
_entity.id
_entity.type
_entity.pdbx_description
1 polymer ?
#
loop_
_entity_poly.entity_id
_entity_poly.type
_entity_poly.pdbx_seq_one_letter_code
_entity_poly.pdbx_strand_id
1 'polypeptide(L)'
;MKAHTGKDWFWYQMGPQERSKARDLIHFSHWPQCEKWFENNHHVNFLRVDTTETENEAVFGSIVYDQGLGEEKDHTVFHFYITRQYFLQSILTFRF
;
A
#
# COMPACT_ATOMS: atom_id res chain seq x y z
N MET A 1 -13.49 2.82 3.30
CA MET A 1 -12.49 2.80 2.21
C MET A 1 -12.96 3.84 1.23
N LYS A 2 -12.10 4.75 0.82
CA LYS A 2 -12.46 5.79 -0.15
C LYS A 2 -11.92 5.39 -1.52
N ALA A 3 -12.78 5.40 -2.53
CA ALA A 3 -12.40 5.13 -3.91
C ALA A 3 -12.42 6.44 -4.71
N HIS A 4 -11.40 6.61 -5.55
CA HIS A 4 -11.35 7.64 -6.60
C HIS A 4 -11.11 6.93 -7.92
N THR A 5 -11.72 7.42 -9.00
CA THR A 5 -11.64 6.73 -10.29
C THR A 5 -11.47 7.73 -11.42
N GLY A 6 -10.75 7.31 -12.45
CA GLY A 6 -10.72 7.96 -13.75
C GLY A 6 -11.17 7.00 -14.83
N LYS A 7 -10.90 7.35 -16.09
CA LYS A 7 -11.28 6.55 -17.24
C LYS A 7 -10.71 5.13 -17.20
N ASP A 8 -9.45 5.00 -16.78
CA ASP A 8 -8.67 3.74 -16.87
C ASP A 8 -7.87 3.45 -15.58
N TRP A 9 -8.20 4.12 -14.47
CA TRP A 9 -7.50 3.94 -13.20
C TRP A 9 -8.43 4.02 -11.98
N PHE A 10 -8.05 3.31 -10.94
CA PHE A 10 -8.73 3.24 -9.65
C PHE A 10 -7.73 3.55 -8.54
N TRP A 11 -8.15 4.38 -7.59
CA TRP A 11 -7.40 4.66 -6.37
C TRP A 11 -8.22 4.26 -5.16
N TYR A 12 -7.72 3.30 -4.39
CA TYR A 12 -8.31 2.88 -3.13
C TYR A 12 -7.47 3.39 -1.96
N GLN A 13 -8.07 4.29 -1.17
CA GLN A 13 -7.53 4.74 0.11
C GLN A 13 -8.15 3.92 1.24
N MET A 14 -7.31 3.21 1.98
CA MET A 14 -7.69 2.33 3.06
C MET A 14 -7.37 2.96 4.42
N GLY A 15 -8.33 2.88 5.35
CA GLY A 15 -8.04 3.02 6.77
C GLY A 15 -7.43 1.74 7.37
N PRO A 16 -6.92 1.80 8.62
CA PRO A 16 -6.24 0.68 9.28
C PRO A 16 -7.06 -0.62 9.34
N GLN A 17 -8.38 -0.52 9.47
CA GLN A 17 -9.28 -1.68 9.58
C GLN A 17 -9.87 -2.14 8.24
N GLU A 18 -9.51 -1.47 7.14
CA GLU A 18 -10.13 -1.68 5.83
C GLU A 18 -9.23 -2.47 4.87
N ARG A 19 -8.03 -2.82 5.35
CA ARG A 19 -7.01 -3.56 4.62
C ARG A 19 -7.52 -4.94 4.17
N SER A 20 -8.27 -5.64 5.02
CA SER A 20 -8.90 -6.92 4.69
C SER A 20 -10.00 -6.80 3.63
N LYS A 21 -10.72 -5.68 3.55
CA LYS A 21 -11.75 -5.45 2.52
C LYS A 21 -11.13 -5.12 1.16
N ALA A 22 -9.99 -4.44 1.16
CA ALA A 22 -9.25 -4.18 -0.06
C ALA A 22 -8.66 -5.47 -0.65
N ARG A 23 -8.20 -6.39 0.22
CA ARG A 23 -7.76 -7.72 -0.18
C ARG A 23 -8.76 -8.39 -1.14
N ASP A 24 -10.04 -8.40 -0.78
CA ASP A 24 -11.07 -9.06 -1.57
C ASP A 24 -11.40 -8.32 -2.90
N LEU A 25 -11.06 -7.03 -3.01
CA LEU A 25 -11.29 -6.22 -4.22
C LEU A 25 -10.18 -6.37 -5.28
N ILE A 26 -8.97 -6.75 -4.87
CA ILE A 26 -7.78 -6.81 -5.74
C ILE A 26 -7.53 -8.25 -6.24
N HIS A 27 -8.40 -9.18 -5.85
CA HIS A 27 -8.16 -10.63 -5.84
C HIS A 27 -8.10 -11.35 -7.21
N PHE A 28 -7.81 -10.71 -8.34
CA PHE A 28 -7.86 -11.44 -9.63
C PHE A 28 -6.72 -11.24 -10.64
N SER A 29 -5.82 -10.26 -10.50
CA SER A 29 -4.78 -10.04 -11.54
C SER A 29 -3.33 -9.85 -11.07
N HIS A 30 -3.05 -9.54 -9.80
CA HIS A 30 -1.68 -9.18 -9.35
C HIS A 30 -1.27 -9.80 -8.00
N TRP A 31 -1.88 -10.93 -7.63
CA TRP A 31 -1.99 -11.37 -6.23
C TRP A 31 -0.69 -11.77 -5.50
N PRO A 32 0.25 -12.55 -6.07
CA PRO A 32 1.35 -13.09 -5.26
C PRO A 32 2.24 -12.01 -4.63
N GLN A 33 2.44 -10.89 -5.34
CA GLN A 33 3.20 -9.74 -4.88
C GLN A 33 2.39 -8.85 -3.95
N CYS A 34 1.12 -8.61 -4.31
CA CYS A 34 0.21 -7.78 -3.52
C CYS A 34 -0.05 -8.41 -2.15
N GLU A 35 -0.20 -9.74 -2.07
CA GLU A 35 -0.38 -10.48 -0.82
C GLU A 35 0.84 -10.37 0.09
N LYS A 36 2.05 -10.61 -0.44
CA LYS A 36 3.30 -10.41 0.30
C LYS A 36 3.47 -8.96 0.77
N TRP A 37 3.00 -8.00 0.00
CA TRP A 37 2.95 -6.60 0.42
C TRP A 37 1.91 -6.38 1.53
N PHE A 38 0.70 -6.94 1.40
CA PHE A 38 -0.39 -6.87 2.37
C PHE A 38 -0.06 -7.51 3.73
N GLU A 39 0.75 -8.56 3.75
CA GLU A 39 1.15 -9.25 4.98
C GLU A 39 2.30 -8.55 5.70
N ASN A 40 3.10 -7.77 4.97
CA ASN A 40 4.25 -7.07 5.54
C ASN A 40 3.83 -5.73 6.16
N ASN A 41 4.05 -5.59 7.46
CA ASN A 41 4.00 -4.34 8.22
C ASN A 41 5.42 -3.82 8.45
N HIS A 42 6.18 -3.62 7.38
CA HIS A 42 7.54 -3.12 7.52
C HIS A 42 7.54 -1.72 8.12
N HIS A 43 8.22 -1.57 9.26
CA HIS A 43 8.53 -0.28 9.89
C HIS A 43 9.76 0.38 9.24
N VAL A 44 10.08 0.03 8.00
CA VAL A 44 11.27 0.50 7.28
C VAL A 44 10.88 1.06 5.93
N ASN A 45 11.63 2.05 5.48
CA ASN A 45 11.53 2.58 4.14
C ASN A 45 11.96 1.50 3.13
N PHE A 46 11.10 1.17 2.18
CA PHE A 46 11.50 0.35 1.05
C PHE A 46 10.65 0.65 -0.18
N LEU A 47 11.26 0.44 -1.35
CA LEU A 47 10.64 0.55 -2.65
C LEU A 47 11.04 -0.68 -3.45
N ARG A 48 10.06 -1.37 -4.02
CA ARG A 48 10.27 -2.52 -4.88
C ARG A 48 9.52 -2.33 -6.19
N VAL A 49 10.19 -2.73 -7.26
CA VAL A 49 9.61 -2.81 -8.60
C VAL A 49 9.61 -4.28 -8.98
N ASP A 50 8.47 -4.77 -9.43
CA ASP A 50 8.31 -6.10 -10.00
C ASP A 50 7.84 -5.96 -11.46
N THR A 51 8.64 -6.51 -12.37
CA THR A 51 8.37 -6.57 -13.81
C THR A 51 8.48 -7.99 -14.34
N THR A 52 8.37 -9.02 -13.48
CA THR A 52 8.55 -10.42 -13.91
C THR A 52 7.44 -10.89 -14.84
N GLU A 53 6.25 -10.30 -14.76
CA GLU A 53 5.09 -10.60 -15.60
C GLU A 53 4.70 -9.37 -16.42
N THR A 54 4.74 -9.49 -17.74
CA THR A 54 4.26 -8.46 -18.67
C THR A 54 2.76 -8.23 -18.45
N GLU A 55 2.33 -6.96 -18.45
CA GLU A 55 0.96 -6.52 -18.09
C GLU A 55 0.60 -6.59 -16.60
N ASN A 56 1.44 -7.20 -15.77
CA ASN A 56 1.26 -7.30 -14.32
C ASN A 56 2.36 -6.57 -13.55
N GLU A 57 2.98 -5.54 -14.15
CA GLU A 57 4.04 -4.79 -13.50
C GLU A 57 3.51 -4.04 -12.27
N ALA A 58 4.29 -4.04 -11.20
CA ALA A 58 3.92 -3.41 -9.94
C ALA A 58 5.07 -2.63 -9.32
N VAL A 59 4.73 -1.50 -8.70
CA VAL A 59 5.62 -0.71 -7.83
C VAL A 59 4.99 -0.63 -6.46
N PHE A 60 5.70 -1.05 -5.43
CA PHE A 60 5.15 -1.08 -4.08
C PHE A 60 6.20 -0.83 -3.03
N GLY A 61 5.75 -0.38 -1.86
CA GLY A 61 6.67 0.06 -0.82
C GLY A 61 6.01 0.57 0.43
N SER A 62 6.87 1.04 1.32
CA SER A 62 6.50 1.75 2.55
C SER A 62 7.40 2.96 2.72
N ILE A 63 6.83 4.07 3.14
CA ILE A 63 7.54 5.28 3.53
C ILE A 63 7.14 5.60 4.96
N VAL A 64 8.11 5.52 5.87
CA VAL A 64 7.98 5.93 7.27
C VAL A 64 8.12 7.45 7.31
N TYR A 65 7.05 8.10 7.77
CA TYR A 65 7.00 9.49 8.13
C TYR A 65 7.26 9.64 9.63
N ASP A 66 8.29 10.41 9.96
CA ASP A 66 8.59 10.81 11.32
C ASP A 66 7.88 12.16 11.59
N GLN A 67 6.83 12.14 12.42
CA GLN A 67 6.09 13.36 12.77
C GLN A 67 6.65 13.98 14.06
N GLY A 68 7.72 14.76 13.91
CA GLY A 68 8.04 15.84 14.85
C GLY A 68 9.25 15.63 15.76
N LEU A 69 10.01 16.72 15.93
CA LEU A 69 11.23 16.91 16.73
C LEU A 69 11.04 16.76 18.27
N GLY A 70 9.99 16.07 18.74
CA GLY A 70 9.58 16.11 20.16
C GLY A 70 9.02 14.83 20.78
N GLU A 71 8.47 13.87 20.01
CA GLU A 71 7.97 12.60 20.55
C GLU A 71 8.44 11.41 19.70
N GLU A 72 9.45 10.72 20.20
CA GLU A 72 10.22 9.63 19.58
C GLU A 72 9.43 8.32 19.39
N LYS A 73 8.09 8.32 19.41
CA LYS A 73 7.29 7.08 19.57
C LYS A 73 6.11 6.86 18.62
N ASP A 74 5.65 7.87 17.90
CA ASP A 74 4.53 7.74 16.96
C ASP A 74 5.02 7.80 15.50
N HIS A 75 5.23 6.64 14.89
CA HIS A 75 5.64 6.54 13.49
C HIS A 75 4.43 6.29 12.58
N THR A 76 4.29 7.13 11.56
CA THR A 76 3.24 6.97 10.54
C THR A 76 3.85 6.35 9.29
N VAL A 77 3.38 5.18 8.89
CA VAL A 77 3.82 4.50 7.68
C VAL A 77 2.80 4.71 6.58
N PHE A 78 3.26 5.32 5.49
CA PHE A 78 2.55 5.36 4.22
C PHE A 78 2.91 4.12 3.41
N HIS A 79 1.96 3.21 3.26
CA HIS A 79 2.14 1.94 2.56
C HIS A 79 1.39 1.99 1.24
N PHE A 80 2.04 1.65 0.13
CA PHE A 80 1.44 1.78 -1.21
C PHE A 80 1.76 0.62 -2.16
N TYR A 81 0.85 0.39 -3.10
CA TYR A 81 0.96 -0.57 -4.20
C TYR A 81 0.35 0.04 -5.47
N ILE A 82 1.11 0.05 -6.56
CA ILE A 82 0.78 0.71 -7.81
C ILE A 82 0.92 -0.29 -8.96
N THR A 83 -0.08 -0.36 -9.82
CA THR A 83 -0.04 -0.99 -11.14
C THR A 83 -0.51 0.01 -12.20
N ARG A 84 -0.64 -0.42 -13.46
CA ARG A 84 -1.20 0.42 -14.52
C ARG A 84 -2.62 0.92 -14.23
N GLN A 85 -3.43 0.09 -13.56
CA GLN A 85 -4.85 0.36 -13.34
C GLN A 85 -5.17 0.71 -11.89
N TYR A 86 -4.31 0.33 -10.94
CA TYR A 86 -4.63 0.42 -9.53
C TYR A 86 -3.58 1.20 -8.76
N PHE A 87 -4.04 2.13 -7.95
CA PHE A 87 -3.27 2.72 -6.87
C PHE A 87 -3.93 2.36 -5.54
N LEU A 88 -3.20 1.68 -4.68
CA LEU A 88 -3.64 1.29 -3.35
C LEU A 88 -2.76 2.01 -2.35
N GLN A 89 -3.38 2.63 -1.35
CA GLN A 89 -2.64 3.20 -0.24
C GLN A 89 -3.32 2.91 1.09
N SER A 90 -2.51 2.73 2.12
CA SER A 90 -2.95 2.72 3.52
C SER A 90 -1.99 3.55 4.37
N ILE A 91 -2.54 4.30 5.31
CA ILE A 91 -1.76 4.96 6.36
C ILE A 91 -1.90 4.12 7.62
N LEU A 92 -0.76 3.68 8.16
CA LEU A 92 -0.68 2.91 9.39
C LEU A 92 0.07 3.73 10.42
N THR A 93 -0.57 4.06 11.54
CA THR A 93 0.11 4.71 12.67
C THR A 93 0.45 3.64 13.68
N PHE A 94 1.74 3.54 14.02
CA PHE A 94 2.24 2.65 15.06
C PHE A 94 2.62 3.48 16.27
N ARG A 95 2.29 2.95 17.46
CA ARG A 95 2.76 3.46 18.75
C ARG A 95 3.65 2.39 19.36
N PHE A 96 4.89 2.74 19.68
CA PHE A 96 5.83 1.83 20.35
C PHE A 96 5.75 1.96 21.88
#